data_AF-A0A7X9BWL7-F1
#
_entry.id   AF-A0A7X9BWL7-F1
#
_cell.length_a   1.000
_cell.length_b   1.000
_cell.length_c   1.000
_cell.angle_alpha   90.00
_cell.angle_beta   90.00
_cell.angle_gamma   90.00
#
_symmetry.space_group_name_H-M   'P 1'
#
loop_
_entity.id
_entity.type
_entity.pdbx_description
1 polymer ?
#
loop_
_entity_poly.entity_id
_entity_poly.type
_entity_poly.pdbx_seq_one_letter_code
_entity_poly.pdbx_strand_id
1 'polypeptide(L)'
;MFYSGSTGRSDDFTIYIGKGPGRVKIYNKALESGLNYDLTRYEVSLKLDKPLQNIRNVKVDVETKPILKIIDMQIGIDPELRATINGLLQEPYLINQLSQYKRKKYREMIENCIDFKLDRREIERIIIEYIDNNIDLS
;
A
#
# COMPACT_ATOMS: atom_id res chain seq x y z
N MET A 1 -7.23 1.73 13.46
CA MET A 1 -8.61 1.29 13.17
C MET A 1 -8.70 1.07 11.66
N PHE A 2 -8.89 -0.18 11.23
CA PHE A 2 -9.03 -0.56 9.82
C PHE A 2 -10.51 -0.71 9.51
N TYR A 3 -10.97 -0.14 8.40
CA TYR A 3 -12.32 -0.36 7.89
C TYR A 3 -12.22 -0.87 6.45
N SER A 4 -12.95 -1.94 6.16
CA SER A 4 -13.20 -2.45 4.82
C SER A 4 -14.68 -2.25 4.48
N GLY A 5 -14.96 -1.71 3.29
CA GLY A 5 -16.29 -1.75 2.67
C GLY A 5 -16.23 -2.72 1.49
N SER A 6 -17.24 -3.59 1.35
CA SER A 6 -17.40 -4.51 0.22
C SER A 6 -18.85 -4.52 -0.24
N THR A 7 -19.07 -4.54 -1.56
CA THR A 7 -20.39 -4.59 -2.21
C THR A 7 -20.80 -6.00 -2.65
N GLY A 8 -20.00 -7.04 -2.32
CA GLY A 8 -20.31 -8.44 -2.64
C GLY A 8 -19.43 -9.09 -3.72
N ARG A 9 -18.47 -8.37 -4.30
CA ARG A 9 -17.39 -8.91 -5.14
C ARG A 9 -16.11 -9.09 -4.33
N SER A 10 -15.37 -10.20 -4.53
CA SER A 10 -14.15 -10.50 -3.78
C SER A 10 -13.00 -9.53 -4.05
N ASP A 11 -13.05 -8.82 -5.17
CA ASP A 11 -12.09 -7.84 -5.67
C ASP A 11 -12.57 -6.39 -5.55
N ASP A 12 -13.82 -6.16 -5.12
CA ASP A 12 -14.37 -4.83 -4.83
C ASP A 12 -14.32 -4.55 -3.32
N PHE A 13 -13.11 -4.30 -2.84
CA PHE A 13 -12.89 -3.81 -1.48
C PHE A 13 -11.95 -2.62 -1.47
N THR A 14 -12.27 -1.65 -0.61
CA THR A 14 -11.38 -0.53 -0.30
C THR A 14 -10.95 -0.62 1.16
N ILE A 15 -9.65 -0.54 1.39
CA ILE A 15 -9.06 -0.49 2.72
C ILE A 15 -8.73 0.96 3.05
N TYR A 16 -9.26 1.44 4.17
CA TYR A 16 -8.90 2.74 4.74
C TYR A 16 -8.07 2.57 6.00
N ILE A 17 -6.93 3.27 6.06
CA ILE A 17 -6.03 3.30 7.22
C ILE A 17 -5.88 4.75 7.70
N GLY A 18 -6.28 4.99 8.95
CA GLY A 18 -6.24 6.32 9.56
C GLY A 18 -7.40 7.23 9.13
N LYS A 19 -7.35 8.50 9.55
CA LYS A 19 -8.33 9.54 9.22
C LYS A 19 -7.61 10.89 9.01
N GLY A 20 -8.19 11.76 8.18
CA GLY A 20 -7.65 13.10 7.94
C GLY A 20 -6.38 13.12 7.09
N PRO A 21 -5.56 14.18 7.20
CA PRO A 21 -4.26 14.27 6.55
C PRO A 21 -3.37 13.08 6.91
N GLY A 22 -2.74 12.48 5.92
CA GLY A 22 -1.93 11.29 6.08
C GLY A 22 -2.71 9.97 6.09
N ARG A 23 -4.03 9.99 5.87
CA ARG A 23 -4.80 8.75 5.65
C ARG A 23 -4.30 8.03 4.41
N VAL A 24 -4.43 6.71 4.45
CA VAL A 24 -4.09 5.82 3.34
C VAL A 24 -5.34 5.11 2.86
N LYS A 25 -5.47 5.01 1.53
CA LYS A 25 -6.54 4.26 0.85
C LYS A 25 -5.91 3.27 -0.12
N ILE A 26 -6.36 2.02 -0.05
CA ILE A 26 -5.94 0.95 -0.97
C ILE A 26 -7.18 0.40 -1.64
N TYR A 27 -7.23 0.41 -2.97
CA TYR A 27 -8.42 0.01 -3.72
C TYR A 27 -8.09 -0.48 -5.13
N ASN A 28 -9.04 -1.23 -5.70
CA ASN A 28 -9.02 -1.59 -7.11
C ASN A 28 -9.37 -0.37 -7.96
N LYS A 29 -8.35 0.26 -8.55
CA LYS A 29 -8.49 1.45 -9.39
C LYS A 29 -9.05 1.12 -10.77
N ALA A 30 -8.82 -0.10 -11.26
CA ALA A 30 -9.42 -0.56 -12.50
C ALA A 30 -10.95 -0.56 -12.39
N LEU A 31 -11.49 -1.16 -11.33
CA LEU A 31 -12.93 -1.13 -11.06
C LEU A 31 -13.44 0.29 -10.82
N GLU A 32 -12.75 1.09 -10.00
CA GLU A 32 -13.21 2.45 -9.67
C GLU A 32 -13.23 3.40 -10.87
N SER A 33 -12.36 3.21 -11.87
CA SER A 33 -12.28 4.06 -13.06
C SER A 33 -12.73 3.37 -14.36
N GLY A 34 -13.31 2.17 -14.29
CA GLY A 34 -13.77 1.42 -15.47
C GLY A 34 -12.66 1.10 -16.48
N LEU A 35 -11.45 0.82 -16.00
CA LEU A 35 -10.29 0.49 -16.85
C LEU A 35 -10.35 -0.96 -17.31
N ASN A 36 -9.81 -1.23 -18.50
CA ASN A 36 -9.76 -2.56 -19.11
C ASN A 36 -8.45 -3.33 -18.79
N TYR A 37 -7.71 -2.89 -17.79
CA TYR A 37 -6.47 -3.52 -17.31
C TYR A 37 -6.42 -3.50 -15.78
N ASP A 38 -5.74 -4.48 -15.20
CA ASP A 38 -5.64 -4.60 -13.74
C ASP A 38 -4.79 -3.47 -13.14
N LEU A 39 -5.36 -2.78 -12.16
CA LEU A 39 -4.68 -1.68 -11.47
C LEU A 39 -5.14 -1.59 -10.02
N THR A 40 -4.22 -1.81 -9.08
CA THR A 40 -4.40 -1.52 -7.66
C THR A 40 -3.72 -0.20 -7.33
N ARG A 41 -4.40 0.69 -6.61
CA ARG A 41 -3.83 1.99 -6.20
C ARG A 41 -3.63 2.07 -4.70
N TYR A 42 -2.43 2.49 -4.31
CA TYR A 42 -2.09 2.95 -2.98
C TYR A 42 -2.07 4.47 -2.95
N GLU A 43 -2.99 5.09 -2.21
CA GLU A 43 -3.19 6.53 -2.18
C GLU A 43 -2.93 7.07 -0.77
N VAL A 44 -2.09 8.11 -0.69
CA VAL A 44 -1.76 8.80 0.57
C VAL A 44 -2.31 10.22 0.48
N SER A 45 -3.21 10.60 1.39
CA SER A 45 -3.68 11.98 1.45
C SER A 45 -2.66 12.86 2.16
N LEU A 46 -2.31 14.01 1.57
CA LEU A 46 -1.46 15.01 2.21
C LEU A 46 -2.24 16.31 2.32
N LYS A 47 -2.10 17.02 3.45
CA LYS A 47 -2.63 18.37 3.59
C LYS A 47 -1.49 19.34 3.34
N LEU A 48 -1.64 20.15 2.29
CA LEU A 48 -0.73 21.25 1.98
C LEU A 48 -1.46 22.53 2.38
N ASP A 49 -1.13 23.06 3.55
CA ASP A 49 -1.74 24.27 4.12
C ASP A 49 -0.84 25.51 3.95
N LYS A 50 0.05 25.47 2.96
CA LYS A 50 0.98 26.55 2.64
C LYS A 50 0.74 27.09 1.23
N PRO A 51 0.96 28.40 0.99
CA PRO A 51 0.96 28.96 -0.37
C PRO A 51 1.88 28.17 -1.30
N LEU A 52 1.52 28.03 -2.59
CA LEU A 52 2.28 27.25 -3.59
C LEU A 52 3.80 27.54 -3.56
N GLN A 53 4.18 28.81 -3.41
CA GLN A 53 5.57 29.26 -3.31
C GLN A 53 6.34 28.63 -2.14
N ASN A 54 5.65 28.36 -1.04
CA ASN A 54 6.19 27.72 0.17
C ASN A 54 6.07 26.20 0.14
N ILE A 55 5.33 25.62 -0.82
CA ILE A 55 5.19 24.17 -0.98
C ILE A 55 6.47 23.54 -1.56
N ARG A 56 7.28 24.30 -2.32
CA ARG A 56 8.61 23.83 -2.79
C ARG A 56 9.54 23.35 -1.67
N ASN A 57 9.30 23.81 -0.43
CA ASN A 57 10.06 23.44 0.77
C ASN A 57 9.31 22.45 1.68
N VAL A 58 8.21 21.85 1.22
CA VAL A 58 7.44 20.88 2.01
C VAL A 58 8.26 19.61 2.22
N LYS A 59 8.40 19.25 3.49
CA LYS A 59 8.94 17.96 3.90
C LYS A 59 7.78 17.00 4.12
N VAL A 60 7.76 15.89 3.40
CA VAL A 60 6.71 14.88 3.56
C VAL A 60 7.11 13.96 4.72
N ASP A 61 6.31 13.96 5.78
CA ASP A 61 6.47 12.98 6.85
C ASP A 61 5.85 11.63 6.43
N VAL A 62 6.73 10.69 6.12
CA VAL A 62 6.38 9.30 5.75
C VAL A 62 6.58 8.32 6.91
N GLU A 63 7.25 8.70 8.00
CA GLU A 63 7.63 7.75 9.06
C GLU A 63 6.42 7.20 9.82
N THR A 64 5.33 7.97 9.84
CA THR A 64 4.06 7.56 10.47
C THR A 64 3.15 6.74 9.55
N LYS A 65 3.59 6.39 8.33
CA LYS A 65 2.75 5.73 7.33
C LYS A 65 2.93 4.21 7.34
N PRO A 66 1.86 3.43 7.10
CA PRO A 66 1.95 1.97 7.10
C PRO A 66 2.87 1.51 5.95
N ILE A 67 3.75 0.56 6.27
CA ILE A 67 4.51 -0.19 5.27
C ILE A 67 3.57 -1.23 4.66
N LEU A 68 3.54 -1.31 3.34
CA LEU A 68 2.82 -2.37 2.66
C LEU A 68 3.75 -3.54 2.40
N LYS A 69 3.38 -4.71 2.89
CA LYS A 69 3.97 -5.96 2.42
C LYS A 69 3.15 -6.46 1.23
N ILE A 70 3.71 -6.34 0.04
CA ILE A 70 3.16 -6.91 -1.17
C ILE A 70 3.67 -8.35 -1.25
N ILE A 71 2.74 -9.28 -1.09
CA ILE A 71 3.01 -10.67 -1.42
C ILE A 71 2.79 -10.74 -2.93
N ASP A 72 3.84 -10.96 -3.72
CA ASP A 72 3.66 -11.13 -5.16
C ASP A 72 2.79 -12.38 -5.39
N MET A 73 1.56 -12.15 -5.87
CA MET A 73 0.52 -13.16 -6.01
C MET A 73 0.57 -13.87 -7.37
N GLN A 74 1.74 -13.95 -8.02
CA GLN A 74 1.91 -14.82 -9.20
C GLN A 74 1.47 -16.27 -8.93
N ILE A 75 1.42 -16.66 -7.66
CA ILE A 75 0.85 -17.92 -7.20
C ILE A 75 -0.59 -17.62 -6.75
N GLY A 76 -1.59 -18.29 -7.34
CA GLY A 76 -2.97 -18.24 -6.86
C GLY A 76 -3.06 -18.70 -5.40
N ILE A 77 -3.10 -17.75 -4.48
CA ILE A 77 -3.20 -17.99 -3.03
C ILE A 77 -4.68 -18.12 -2.68
N ASP A 78 -5.09 -19.31 -2.23
CA ASP A 78 -6.43 -19.51 -1.68
C ASP A 78 -6.59 -18.75 -0.33
N PRO A 79 -7.82 -18.49 0.12
CA PRO A 79 -8.07 -17.74 1.37
C PRO A 79 -7.41 -18.34 2.62
N GLU A 80 -7.31 -19.66 2.73
CA GLU A 80 -6.68 -20.35 3.87
C GLU A 80 -5.18 -20.10 3.89
N LEU A 81 -4.53 -20.21 2.72
CA LEU A 81 -3.12 -19.91 2.56
C LEU A 81 -2.84 -18.42 2.86
N ARG A 82 -3.70 -17.51 2.42
CA ARG A 82 -3.59 -16.07 2.72
C ARG A 82 -3.66 -15.81 4.22
N ALA A 83 -4.63 -16.41 4.91
CA ALA A 83 -4.77 -16.28 6.36
C ALA A 83 -3.55 -16.85 7.10
N THR A 84 -3.03 -17.99 6.64
CA THR A 84 -1.85 -18.65 7.20
C THR A 84 -0.61 -17.77 7.08
N ILE A 85 -0.31 -17.23 5.89
CA ILE A 85 0.85 -16.36 5.68
C ILE A 85 0.72 -15.09 6.52
N ASN A 86 -0.47 -14.48 6.57
CA ASN A 86 -0.69 -13.31 7.40
C ASN A 86 -0.42 -13.60 8.88
N GLY A 87 -0.88 -14.74 9.42
CA GLY A 87 -0.55 -15.17 10.78
C GLY A 87 0.94 -15.34 11.01
N LEU A 88 1.66 -15.98 10.08
CA LEU A 88 3.11 -16.15 10.16
C LEU A 88 3.89 -14.82 10.04
N LEU A 89 3.37 -13.83 9.32
CA LEU A 89 3.99 -12.50 9.26
C LEU A 89 3.83 -11.73 10.57
N GLN A 90 2.73 -11.93 11.31
CA GLN A 90 2.53 -11.34 12.64
C GLN A 90 3.33 -12.07 13.72
N GLU A 91 3.46 -13.39 13.60
CA GLU A 91 4.15 -14.25 14.57
C GLU A 91 5.18 -15.18 13.89
N PRO A 92 6.34 -14.65 13.44
CA PRO A 92 7.30 -15.41 12.62
C PRO A 92 7.85 -16.68 13.26
N TYR A 93 7.88 -16.74 14.59
CA TYR A 93 8.41 -17.89 15.33
C TYR A 93 7.54 -19.16 15.15
N LEU A 94 6.25 -19.02 14.82
CA LEU A 94 5.33 -20.14 14.59
C LEU A 94 5.77 -21.03 13.43
N ILE A 95 6.54 -20.50 12.47
CA ILE A 95 7.06 -21.28 11.34
C ILE A 95 7.91 -22.48 11.80
N ASN A 96 8.56 -22.36 12.95
CA ASN A 96 9.40 -23.41 13.52
C ASN A 96 8.58 -24.56 14.12
N GLN A 97 7.30 -24.35 14.41
CA GLN A 97 6.39 -25.36 14.94
C GLN A 97 5.74 -26.22 13.85
N LEU A 98 5.93 -25.84 12.57
CA LEU A 98 5.38 -26.55 11.43
C LEU A 98 6.24 -27.76 11.02
N SER A 99 5.62 -28.69 10.30
CA SER A 99 6.34 -29.80 9.65
C SER A 99 7.40 -29.27 8.69
N GLN A 100 8.47 -30.05 8.46
CA GLN A 100 9.59 -29.65 7.60
C GLN A 100 9.14 -29.17 6.22
N TYR A 101 8.19 -29.88 5.60
CA TYR A 101 7.61 -29.53 4.31
C TYR A 101 6.89 -28.18 4.34
N LYS A 102 5.98 -27.97 5.31
CA LYS A 102 5.24 -26.71 5.45
C LYS A 102 6.16 -25.53 5.78
N ARG A 103 7.16 -25.76 6.64
CA ARG A 103 8.18 -24.78 7.00
C ARG A 103 8.94 -24.30 5.76
N LYS A 104 9.40 -25.23 4.90
CA LYS A 104 10.08 -24.88 3.66
C LYS A 104 9.17 -24.05 2.74
N LYS A 105 7.96 -24.54 2.47
CA LYS A 105 6.96 -23.87 1.62
C LYS A 105 6.70 -22.43 2.07
N TYR A 106 6.35 -22.21 3.33
CA TYR A 106 5.98 -20.87 3.79
C TYR A 106 7.16 -19.93 3.93
N ARG A 107 8.37 -20.45 4.21
CA ARG A 107 9.58 -19.62 4.27
C ARG A 107 9.88 -19.02 2.89
N GLU A 108 9.86 -19.84 1.85
CA GLU A 108 10.03 -19.38 0.46
C GLU A 108 8.99 -18.30 0.10
N MET A 109 7.72 -18.47 0.51
CA MET A 109 6.69 -17.46 0.25
C MET A 109 6.92 -16.15 1.00
N ILE A 110 7.35 -16.21 2.27
CA ILE A 110 7.63 -15.03 3.09
C ILE A 110 8.88 -14.30 2.58
N GLU A 111 9.92 -15.02 2.19
CA GLU A 111 11.17 -14.45 1.67
C GLU A 111 10.97 -13.75 0.31
N ASN A 112 10.00 -14.21 -0.49
CA ASN A 112 9.61 -13.55 -1.75
C ASN A 112 8.63 -12.38 -1.57
N CYS A 113 8.26 -12.02 -0.34
CA CYS A 113 7.44 -10.84 -0.09
C CYS A 113 8.24 -9.56 -0.36
N ILE A 114 7.64 -8.61 -1.06
CA ILE A 114 8.22 -7.32 -1.36
C ILE A 114 7.68 -6.28 -0.38
N ASP A 115 8.58 -5.58 0.31
CA ASP A 115 8.20 -4.45 1.15
C ASP A 115 8.08 -3.20 0.27
N PHE A 116 6.84 -2.77 0.02
CA PHE A 116 6.56 -1.48 -0.57
C PHE A 116 6.61 -0.40 0.51
N LYS A 117 7.61 0.46 0.39
CA LYS A 117 7.82 1.63 1.25
C LYS A 117 7.63 2.88 0.42
N LEU A 118 6.97 3.87 1.00
CA LEU A 118 6.87 5.19 0.39
C LEU A 118 8.25 5.84 0.36
N ASP A 119 8.73 6.17 -0.84
CA ASP A 119 9.94 7.00 -0.98
C ASP A 119 9.55 8.47 -0.82
N ARG A 120 9.91 9.01 0.35
CA ARG A 120 9.72 10.42 0.67
C ARG A 120 10.30 11.35 -0.39
N ARG A 121 11.51 11.08 -0.89
CA ARG A 121 12.21 11.95 -1.83
C ARG A 121 11.51 11.97 -3.18
N GLU A 122 10.99 10.81 -3.59
CA GLU A 122 10.20 10.71 -4.81
C GLU A 122 8.89 11.51 -4.71
N ILE A 123 8.19 11.42 -3.58
CA ILE A 123 6.96 12.20 -3.35
C ILE A 123 7.28 13.70 -3.37
N GLU A 124 8.32 14.13 -2.65
CA GLU A 124 8.76 15.54 -2.62
C GLU A 124 9.10 16.03 -4.04
N ARG A 125 9.82 15.22 -4.84
CA ARG A 125 10.14 15.52 -6.23
C ARG A 125 8.89 15.70 -7.09
N ILE A 126 7.92 14.78 -7.02
CA ILE A 126 6.68 14.84 -7.80
C ILE A 126 5.87 16.10 -7.45
N ILE A 127 5.83 16.48 -6.16
CA ILE A 127 5.15 17.70 -5.73
C ILE A 127 5.83 18.94 -6.33
N ILE A 128 7.16 19.01 -6.29
CA ILE A 128 7.93 20.13 -6.87
C ILE A 128 7.71 20.20 -8.39
N GLU A 129 7.84 19.08 -9.10
CA GLU A 129 7.62 19.03 -10.55
C GLU A 129 6.21 19.46 -10.94
N TYR A 130 5.19 19.03 -10.20
CA TYR A 130 3.82 19.46 -10.45
C TYR A 130 3.69 20.97 -10.28
N ILE A 131 4.28 21.54 -9.24
CA ILE A 131 4.24 22.99 -8.98
C ILE A 131 4.95 23.76 -10.09
N ASP A 132 6.16 23.34 -10.46
CA ASP A 132 6.98 24.04 -11.46
C ASP A 132 6.27 24.05 -12.82
N ASN A 133 5.66 22.93 -13.21
CA ASN A 133 4.90 22.84 -14.47
C ASN A 133 3.59 23.65 -14.48
N ASN A 134 3.08 24.07 -13.32
CA ASN A 134 1.81 24.79 -13.21
C ASN A 134 1.94 26.25 -12.73
N ILE A 135 3.13 26.66 -12.28
CA ILE A 135 3.42 28.06 -11.92
C ILE A 135 3.63 28.93 -13.17
N ASP A 136 4.14 28.37 -14.27
CA ASP A 136 4.33 29.11 -15.54
C ASP A 136 3.04 29.26 -16.38
N LEU A 137 1.88 28.90 -15.82
CA LEU A 137 0.56 29.02 -16.45
C LEU A 137 -0.26 30.25 -15.97
N SER A 138 0.34 31.12 -15.14
CA SER A 138 -0.29 32.35 -14.63
C SER A 138 0.31 33.62 -15.19
#